data_AF-T1GJZ6-F1
#
_entry.id   AF-T1GJZ6-F1
#
_cell.length_a   1.000
_cell.length_b   1.000
_cell.length_c   1.000
_cell.angle_alpha   90.00
_cell.angle_beta   90.00
_cell.angle_gamma   90.00
#
_symmetry.space_group_name_H-M   'P 1'
#
loop_
_entity.id
_entity.type
_entity.pdbx_description
1 polymer ?
#
loop_
_entity_poly.entity_id
_entity_poly.type
_entity_poly.pdbx_seq_one_letter_code
_entity_poly.pdbx_strand_id
1 'polypeptide(L)'
;MFKDLDFMERFHIDYEMLSVTKNYRNVKYHNWRHAFNVAPMFSILTTTQCWRVFEDIKCLALIIGCLCHDLDHRGTNNSFQIKASSPLVQLYSTSTMEHHHFDQYLMDCLHYNTKEIEKREADLVSLEFFEQGDMEKQGLKILPIDIINREKEDQLPMM
;
A
#
# COMPACT_ATOMS: atom_id res chain seq x y z
N MET A 1 -11.56 -13.75 -7.87
CA MET A 1 -10.98 -14.10 -6.57
C MET A 1 -11.68 -13.36 -5.43
N PHE A 2 -11.32 -12.11 -5.11
CA PHE A 2 -11.91 -11.37 -3.97
C PHE A 2 -13.42 -11.10 -4.12
N LYS A 3 -13.85 -10.66 -5.31
CA LYS A 3 -15.28 -10.48 -5.63
C LYS A 3 -16.07 -11.78 -5.55
N ASP A 4 -15.52 -12.88 -6.07
CA ASP A 4 -16.20 -14.18 -6.10
C ASP A 4 -16.41 -14.79 -4.70
N LEU A 5 -15.63 -14.35 -3.70
CA LEU A 5 -15.78 -14.74 -2.28
C LEU A 5 -16.48 -13.68 -1.44
N ASP A 6 -16.98 -12.62 -2.07
CA ASP A 6 -17.61 -11.49 -1.40
C ASP A 6 -16.70 -10.78 -0.38
N PHE A 7 -15.37 -10.95 -0.50
CA PHE A 7 -14.44 -10.38 0.46
C PHE A 7 -14.30 -8.86 0.35
N MET A 8 -14.63 -8.30 -0.80
CA MET A 8 -14.64 -6.84 -1.00
C MET A 8 -15.67 -6.18 -0.08
N GLU A 9 -16.89 -6.70 -0.04
CA GLU A 9 -17.98 -6.15 0.78
C GLU A 9 -17.78 -6.50 2.26
N ARG A 10 -17.50 -7.78 2.54
CA ARG A 10 -17.43 -8.29 3.91
C ARG A 10 -16.26 -7.74 4.73
N PHE A 11 -15.16 -7.39 4.08
CA PHE A 11 -13.98 -6.83 4.73
C PHE A 11 -13.72 -5.36 4.37
N HIS A 12 -14.65 -4.71 3.64
CA HIS A 12 -14.51 -3.32 3.20
C HIS A 12 -13.17 -3.04 2.52
N ILE A 13 -12.79 -3.92 1.59
CA ILE A 13 -11.51 -3.81 0.86
C ILE A 13 -11.70 -2.91 -0.34
N ASP A 14 -10.94 -1.82 -0.40
CA ASP A 14 -10.92 -0.93 -1.55
C ASP A 14 -10.01 -1.43 -2.67
N TYR A 15 -10.37 -1.08 -3.91
CA TYR A 15 -9.62 -1.47 -5.10
C TYR A 15 -8.18 -0.92 -5.12
N GLU A 16 -7.94 0.22 -4.48
CA GLU A 16 -6.60 0.83 -4.39
C GLU A 16 -5.66 0.10 -3.44
N MET A 17 -6.18 -0.65 -2.45
CA MET A 17 -5.39 -1.51 -1.56
C MET A 17 -4.62 -2.60 -2.33
N LEU A 18 -4.98 -2.86 -3.60
CA LEU A 18 -4.36 -3.85 -4.48
C LEU A 18 -3.17 -3.30 -5.29
N SER A 19 -2.54 -2.19 -4.90
CA SER A 19 -1.34 -1.65 -5.57
C SER A 19 -0.09 -2.54 -5.48
N VAL A 20 -0.21 -3.71 -4.85
CA VAL A 20 0.78 -4.79 -4.69
C VAL A 20 1.61 -5.04 -5.95
N THR A 21 1.00 -4.94 -7.13
CA THR A 21 1.69 -5.16 -8.42
C THR A 21 2.90 -4.24 -8.63
N LYS A 22 2.83 -2.99 -8.14
CA LYS A 22 3.88 -1.98 -8.29
C LYS A 22 5.11 -2.27 -7.46
N ASN A 23 4.96 -3.08 -6.41
CA ASN A 23 6.04 -3.40 -5.48
C ASN A 23 6.78 -4.69 -5.86
N TYR A 24 6.41 -5.31 -6.98
CA TYR A 24 7.22 -6.35 -7.60
C TYR A 24 8.28 -5.77 -8.54
N ARG A 25 9.52 -6.25 -8.42
CA ARG A 25 10.61 -5.86 -9.30
C ARG A 25 10.60 -6.62 -10.63
N ASN A 26 11.21 -6.01 -11.64
CA ASN A 26 11.47 -6.68 -12.91
C ASN A 26 12.67 -7.64 -12.81
N VAL A 27 12.42 -8.83 -12.23
CA VAL A 27 13.38 -9.94 -12.15
C VAL A 27 12.89 -11.13 -12.97
N LYS A 28 13.79 -12.05 -13.32
CA LYS A 28 13.47 -13.16 -14.24
C LYS A 28 12.32 -14.07 -13.79
N TYR A 29 12.23 -14.36 -12.49
CA TYR A 29 11.25 -15.33 -11.96
C TYR A 29 10.34 -14.75 -10.88
N HIS A 30 10.87 -14.35 -9.71
CA HIS A 30 10.11 -13.80 -8.56
C HIS A 30 9.58 -12.37 -8.83
N ASN A 31 8.77 -12.23 -9.87
CA ASN A 31 8.08 -11.01 -10.29
C ASN A 31 6.56 -11.18 -10.11
N TRP A 32 5.78 -10.16 -10.47
CA TRP A 32 4.32 -10.19 -10.33
C TRP A 32 3.66 -11.42 -10.97
N ARG A 33 4.18 -11.89 -12.12
CA ARG A 33 3.61 -13.05 -12.80
C ARG A 33 3.78 -14.34 -11.98
N HIS A 34 4.88 -14.49 -11.27
CA HIS A 34 5.08 -15.61 -10.35
C HIS A 34 4.05 -15.56 -9.21
N ALA A 35 3.92 -14.43 -8.53
CA ALA A 35 2.94 -14.27 -7.45
C ALA A 35 1.50 -14.54 -7.93
N PHE A 36 1.13 -13.99 -9.07
CA PHE A 36 -0.16 -14.23 -9.70
C PHE A 36 -0.39 -15.71 -10.04
N ASN A 37 0.65 -16.45 -10.46
CA ASN A 37 0.57 -17.88 -10.75
C ASN A 37 0.50 -18.77 -9.48
N VAL A 38 0.82 -18.24 -8.30
CA VAL A 38 0.63 -18.90 -7.00
C VAL A 38 -0.78 -18.66 -6.45
N ALA A 39 -1.40 -17.53 -6.83
CA ALA A 39 -2.77 -17.18 -6.46
C ALA A 39 -3.89 -18.20 -6.82
N PRO A 40 -3.73 -19.17 -7.76
CA PRO A 40 -4.66 -20.30 -7.92
C PRO A 40 -4.83 -21.18 -6.68
N MET A 41 -4.13 -20.92 -5.57
CA MET A 41 -4.57 -21.31 -4.22
C MET A 41 -6.08 -21.02 -4.00
N PHE A 42 -6.60 -19.95 -4.60
CA PHE A 42 -8.04 -19.69 -4.69
C PHE A 42 -8.85 -20.81 -5.34
N SER A 43 -8.38 -21.37 -6.46
CA SER A 43 -9.01 -22.51 -7.12
C SER A 43 -9.02 -23.72 -6.20
N ILE A 44 -7.94 -23.97 -5.45
CA ILE A 44 -7.92 -25.03 -4.44
C ILE A 44 -9.00 -24.74 -3.38
N LEU A 45 -9.00 -23.55 -2.76
CA LEU A 45 -9.97 -23.17 -1.73
C LEU A 45 -11.42 -23.40 -2.16
N THR A 46 -11.76 -23.00 -3.38
CA THR A 46 -13.11 -23.09 -3.95
C THR A 46 -13.48 -24.51 -4.38
N THR A 47 -12.62 -25.19 -5.14
CA THR A 47 -12.91 -26.53 -5.70
C THR A 47 -12.98 -27.61 -4.63
N THR A 48 -12.12 -27.56 -3.61
CA THR A 48 -12.17 -28.49 -2.48
C THR A 48 -13.17 -28.08 -1.41
N GLN A 49 -13.76 -26.88 -1.54
CA GLN A 49 -14.61 -26.25 -0.52
C GLN A 49 -13.91 -26.09 0.83
N CYS A 50 -12.57 -25.95 0.85
CA CYS A 50 -11.82 -25.66 2.07
C CYS A 50 -12.27 -24.37 2.76
N TRP A 51 -12.89 -23.43 2.02
CA TRP A 51 -13.54 -22.24 2.61
C TRP A 51 -14.66 -22.56 3.60
N ARG A 52 -15.22 -23.79 3.60
CA ARG A 52 -16.20 -24.23 4.61
C ARG A 52 -15.55 -24.68 5.91
N VAL A 53 -14.26 -25.02 5.86
CA VAL A 53 -13.47 -25.50 7.00
C VAL A 53 -12.69 -24.35 7.64
N PHE A 54 -12.18 -23.44 6.81
CA PHE A 54 -11.52 -22.23 7.26
C PHE A 54 -12.52 -21.10 7.50
N GLU A 55 -12.23 -20.26 8.48
CA GLU A 55 -12.91 -18.98 8.64
C GLU A 55 -12.55 -18.03 7.48
N ASP A 56 -13.45 -17.12 7.14
CA ASP A 56 -13.26 -16.22 6.00
C ASP A 56 -11.98 -15.39 6.10
N ILE A 57 -11.61 -14.95 7.30
CA ILE A 57 -10.37 -14.20 7.53
C ILE A 57 -9.12 -15.02 7.20
N LYS A 58 -9.15 -16.34 7.42
CA LYS A 58 -8.05 -17.25 7.07
C LYS A 58 -7.98 -17.44 5.55
N CYS A 59 -9.13 -17.55 4.89
CA CYS A 59 -9.19 -17.59 3.43
C CYS A 59 -8.68 -16.29 2.79
N LEU A 60 -9.06 -15.14 3.35
CA LEU A 60 -8.55 -13.84 2.92
C LEU A 60 -7.04 -13.76 3.10
N ALA A 61 -6.52 -14.11 4.28
CA ALA A 61 -5.09 -14.10 4.58
C ALA A 61 -4.30 -15.02 3.64
N LEU A 62 -4.83 -16.18 3.27
CA LEU A 62 -4.18 -17.08 2.31
C LEU A 62 -4.08 -16.44 0.91
N ILE A 63 -5.16 -15.82 0.43
CA ILE A 63 -5.17 -15.17 -0.89
C ILE A 63 -4.20 -13.99 -0.91
N ILE A 64 -4.24 -13.13 0.12
CA ILE A 64 -3.31 -12.00 0.25
C ILE A 64 -1.86 -12.51 0.36
N GLY A 65 -1.62 -13.53 1.19
CA GLY A 65 -0.31 -14.15 1.33
C GLY A 65 0.26 -14.63 0.01
N CYS A 66 -0.53 -15.31 -0.83
CA CYS A 66 -0.08 -15.73 -2.16
C CYS A 66 0.34 -14.55 -3.04
N LEU A 67 -0.39 -13.44 -3.00
CA LEU A 67 -0.12 -12.27 -3.82
C LEU A 67 1.05 -11.42 -3.32
N CYS A 68 1.40 -11.52 -2.04
CA CYS A 68 2.38 -10.65 -1.38
C CYS A 68 3.68 -11.36 -0.93
N HIS A 69 3.77 -12.69 -1.01
CA HIS A 69 4.88 -13.45 -0.40
C HIS A 69 6.28 -13.14 -0.93
N ASP A 70 6.40 -12.49 -2.09
CA ASP A 70 7.65 -12.22 -2.79
C ASP A 70 7.84 -10.72 -3.13
N LEU A 71 7.17 -9.83 -2.38
CA LEU A 71 7.25 -8.38 -2.63
C LEU A 71 8.70 -7.87 -2.58
N ASP A 72 9.06 -6.98 -3.51
CA ASP A 72 10.40 -6.42 -3.63
C ASP A 72 11.54 -7.45 -3.83
N HIS A 73 11.24 -8.70 -4.24
CA HIS A 73 12.27 -9.72 -4.44
C HIS A 73 13.31 -9.29 -5.49
N ARG A 74 14.61 -9.37 -5.13
CA ARG A 74 15.72 -8.80 -5.93
C ARG A 74 16.42 -9.78 -6.86
N GLY A 75 15.95 -11.02 -6.92
CA GLY A 75 16.47 -12.06 -7.80
C GLY A 75 17.64 -12.85 -7.21
N THR A 76 17.89 -12.68 -5.91
CA THR A 76 18.94 -13.37 -5.14
C THR A 76 18.32 -14.02 -3.91
N ASN A 77 18.91 -15.11 -3.43
CA ASN A 77 18.40 -15.87 -2.28
C ASN A 77 19.06 -15.45 -0.95
N ASN A 78 18.54 -15.97 0.17
CA ASN A 78 19.08 -15.70 1.51
C ASN A 78 20.59 -16.01 1.64
N SER A 79 21.08 -17.09 1.03
CA SER A 79 22.51 -17.43 1.06
C SER A 79 23.37 -16.35 0.39
N PHE A 80 22.91 -15.79 -0.73
CA PHE A 80 23.58 -14.67 -1.38
C PHE A 80 23.57 -13.43 -0.48
N GLN A 81 22.44 -13.09 0.14
CA GLN A 81 22.34 -11.91 1.01
C GLN A 81 23.35 -11.97 2.17
N ILE A 82 23.50 -13.16 2.79
CA ILE A 82 24.48 -13.40 3.87
C ILE A 82 25.90 -13.24 3.34
N LYS A 83 26.25 -13.90 2.23
CA LYS A 83 27.59 -13.83 1.63
C LYS A 83 27.95 -12.40 1.21
N ALA A 84 26.98 -11.65 0.71
CA ALA A 84 27.15 -10.25 0.30
C ALA A 84 27.13 -9.27 1.48
N SER A 85 26.88 -9.73 2.72
CA SER A 85 26.70 -8.87 3.90
C SER A 85 25.71 -7.73 3.64
N SER A 86 24.60 -8.04 2.97
CA SER A 86 23.61 -7.03 2.60
C SER A 86 23.04 -6.31 3.83
N PRO A 87 22.55 -5.07 3.71
CA PRO A 87 21.89 -4.37 4.81
C PRO A 87 20.72 -5.17 5.41
N LEU A 88 20.00 -5.95 4.59
CA LEU A 88 18.88 -6.77 5.08
C LEU A 88 19.32 -7.83 6.10
N VAL A 89 20.53 -8.37 5.98
CA VAL A 89 21.05 -9.38 6.93
C VAL A 89 21.40 -8.76 8.29
N GLN A 90 21.63 -7.44 8.33
CA GLN A 90 21.81 -6.73 9.60
C GLN A 90 20.46 -6.50 10.30
N LEU A 91 19.37 -6.40 9.54
CA LEU A 91 18.02 -6.17 10.04
C LEU A 91 17.34 -7.46 10.48
N TYR A 92 17.54 -8.56 9.75
CA TYR A 92 16.87 -9.83 9.99
C TYR A 92 17.87 -10.96 10.22
N SER A 93 17.71 -11.67 11.34
CA SER A 93 18.61 -12.75 11.77
C SER A 93 18.36 -14.09 11.08
N THR A 94 17.12 -14.38 10.67
CA THR A 94 16.72 -15.58 9.93
C THR A 94 15.74 -15.22 8.83
N SER A 95 15.61 -16.07 7.81
CA SER A 95 14.64 -15.89 6.71
C SER A 95 14.58 -14.45 6.20
N THR A 96 15.76 -13.91 5.84
CA THR A 96 15.99 -12.48 5.61
C THR A 96 15.05 -11.91 4.55
N MET A 97 14.90 -12.62 3.42
CA MET A 97 14.02 -12.17 2.35
C MET A 97 12.55 -12.29 2.75
N GLU A 98 12.16 -13.36 3.45
CA GLU A 98 10.77 -13.57 3.85
C GLU A 98 10.29 -12.51 4.86
N HIS A 99 11.13 -12.11 5.81
CA HIS A 99 10.82 -10.97 6.69
C HIS A 99 10.73 -9.66 5.90
N HIS A 100 11.64 -9.45 4.94
CA HIS A 100 11.59 -8.27 4.08
C HIS A 100 10.28 -8.22 3.26
N HIS A 101 9.83 -9.33 2.69
CA HIS A 101 8.56 -9.41 1.95
C HIS A 101 7.36 -9.05 2.83
N PHE A 102 7.36 -9.55 4.08
CA PHE A 102 6.32 -9.22 5.06
C PHE A 102 6.33 -7.74 5.44
N ASP A 103 7.50 -7.15 5.67
CA ASP A 103 7.60 -5.71 5.96
C ASP A 103 7.14 -4.86 4.78
N GLN A 104 7.44 -5.25 3.53
CA GLN A 104 6.89 -4.57 2.35
C GLN A 104 5.36 -4.62 2.30
N TYR A 105 4.76 -5.78 2.60
CA TYR A 105 3.31 -5.90 2.71
C TYR A 105 2.73 -4.95 3.78
N LEU A 106 3.34 -4.90 4.96
CA LEU A 106 2.90 -3.98 6.03
C LEU A 106 3.01 -2.52 5.58
N MET A 107 4.11 -2.14 4.92
CA MET A 107 4.29 -0.79 4.40
C MET A 107 3.23 -0.45 3.35
N ASP A 108 2.86 -1.39 2.48
CA ASP A 108 1.80 -1.17 1.49
C ASP A 108 0.44 -0.93 2.16
N CYS A 109 0.10 -1.75 3.17
CA CYS A 109 -1.12 -1.55 3.95
C CYS A 109 -1.12 -0.22 4.71
N LEU A 110 0.03 0.21 5.24
CA LEU A 110 0.16 1.47 5.96
C LEU A 110 0.08 2.67 5.02
N HIS A 111 0.72 2.62 3.85
CA HIS A 111 0.64 3.69 2.85
C HIS A 111 -0.79 3.92 2.35
N TYR A 112 -1.64 2.89 2.36
CA TYR A 112 -3.06 3.04 2.09
C TYR A 112 -3.72 4.00 3.11
N ASN A 113 -3.44 3.79 4.39
CA ASN A 113 -3.96 4.65 5.47
C ASN A 113 -3.30 6.03 5.50
N THR A 114 -2.02 6.16 5.12
CA THR A 114 -1.35 7.47 5.17
C THR A 114 -1.89 8.44 4.13
N LYS A 115 -2.36 7.99 2.96
CA LYS A 115 -2.94 8.91 1.97
C LYS A 115 -4.16 9.66 2.47
N GLU A 116 -5.06 8.99 3.20
CA GLU A 116 -6.22 9.66 3.80
C GLU A 116 -5.79 10.65 4.89
N ILE A 117 -4.78 10.28 5.70
CA ILE A 117 -4.22 11.15 6.73
C ILE A 117 -3.53 12.36 6.08
N GLU A 118 -2.64 12.15 5.11
CA GLU A 118 -1.93 13.19 4.36
C GLU A 118 -2.90 14.16 3.70
N LYS A 119 -3.97 13.65 3.07
CA LYS A 119 -5.02 14.49 2.50
C LYS A 119 -5.71 15.34 3.57
N ARG A 120 -6.09 14.73 4.69
CA ARG A 120 -6.74 15.44 5.80
C ARG A 120 -5.84 16.52 6.40
N GLU A 121 -4.56 16.22 6.62
CA GLU A 121 -3.59 17.19 7.12
C GLU A 121 -3.36 18.32 6.10
N ALA A 122 -3.27 18.00 4.81
CA ALA A 122 -3.17 19.02 3.75
C ALA A 122 -4.41 19.93 3.71
N ASP A 123 -5.61 19.37 3.89
CA ASP A 123 -6.86 20.14 3.98
C ASP A 123 -6.85 21.08 5.20
N LEU A 124 -6.40 20.59 6.36
CA LEU A 124 -6.28 21.40 7.58
C LEU A 124 -5.28 22.56 7.44
N VAL A 125 -4.10 22.30 6.87
CA VAL A 125 -3.09 23.34 6.61
C VAL A 125 -3.60 24.36 5.60
N SER A 126 -4.28 23.91 4.54
CA SER A 126 -4.87 24.81 3.54
C SER A 126 -5.94 25.71 4.15
N LEU A 127 -6.78 25.17 5.05
CA LEU A 127 -7.77 25.96 5.79
C LEU A 127 -7.12 27.05 6.65
N GLU A 128 -6.06 26.73 7.40
CA GLU A 128 -5.33 27.71 8.21
C GLU A 128 -4.74 28.83 7.35
N PHE A 129 -4.17 28.49 6.20
CA PHE A 129 -3.64 29.46 5.24
C PHE A 129 -4.73 30.38 4.68
N PHE A 130 -5.89 29.83 4.33
CA PHE A 130 -7.01 30.63 3.85
C PHE A 130 -7.60 31.53 4.93
N GLU A 131 -7.68 31.06 6.18
CA GLU A 131 -8.07 31.91 7.31
C GLU A 131 -7.11 33.09 7.48
N GLN A 132 -5.80 32.86 7.34
CA GLN A 132 -4.81 33.93 7.32
C GLN A 132 -5.04 34.91 6.16
N GLY A 133 -5.22 34.40 4.93
CA GLY A 133 -5.48 35.26 3.76
C GLY A 133 -6.75 36.09 3.91
N ASP A 134 -7.81 35.51 4.48
CA ASP A 134 -9.06 36.21 4.78
C ASP A 134 -8.84 37.34 5.80
N MET A 135 -8.03 37.10 6.85
CA MET A 135 -7.64 38.12 7.82
C MET A 135 -6.79 39.24 7.19
N GLU A 136 -5.84 38.92 6.31
CA GLU A 136 -5.03 39.91 5.60
C GLU A 136 -5.89 40.79 4.68
N LYS A 137 -6.82 40.18 3.94
CA LYS A 137 -7.74 40.87 3.03
C LYS A 137 -8.70 41.79 3.77
N GLN A 138 -9.28 41.34 4.88
CA GLN A 138 -10.29 42.09 5.63
C GLN A 138 -9.66 43.12 6.59
N GLY A 139 -8.65 42.70 7.35
CA GLY A 139 -8.03 43.49 8.41
C GLY A 139 -6.97 44.46 7.90
N LEU A 140 -6.11 44.01 6.98
CA LEU A 140 -5.00 44.81 6.45
C LEU A 140 -5.29 45.42 5.07
N LYS A 141 -6.35 44.96 4.38
CA LYS A 141 -6.71 45.36 3.01
C LYS A 141 -5.61 45.07 1.99
N ILE A 142 -4.86 44.00 2.22
CA ILE A 142 -3.80 43.52 1.32
C ILE A 142 -4.37 42.36 0.49
N LEU A 143 -3.95 42.27 -0.79
CA LEU A 143 -4.28 41.10 -1.61
C LEU A 143 -3.42 39.91 -1.16
N PRO A 144 -4.02 38.79 -0.70
CA PRO A 144 -3.25 37.65 -0.24
C PRO A 144 -2.49 36.99 -1.40
N ILE A 145 -1.31 36.44 -1.11
CA ILE A 145 -0.55 35.65 -2.09
C ILE A 145 -1.30 34.36 -2.45
N ASP A 146 -1.00 33.81 -3.62
CA ASP A 146 -1.76 32.72 -4.23
C ASP A 146 -1.98 31.50 -3.31
N ILE A 147 -0.97 31.08 -2.56
CA ILE A 147 -1.03 29.91 -1.67
C ILE A 147 -1.96 30.09 -0.45
N ILE A 148 -2.23 31.34 -0.05
CA ILE A 148 -3.14 31.67 1.07
C ILE A 148 -4.44 32.31 0.59
N ASN A 149 -4.66 32.40 -0.73
CA ASN A 149 -5.84 33.01 -1.31
C ASN A 149 -6.91 31.95 -1.59
N ARG A 150 -7.98 31.97 -0.79
CA ARG A 150 -9.13 31.05 -0.94
C ARG A 150 -9.77 31.09 -2.34
N GLU A 151 -9.72 32.23 -3.04
CA GLU A 151 -10.25 32.35 -4.40
C GLU A 151 -9.42 31.57 -5.44
N LYS A 152 -8.23 31.08 -5.06
CA LYS A 152 -7.32 30.29 -5.89
C LYS A 152 -7.17 28.84 -5.39
N GLU A 153 -8.08 28.36 -4.54
CA GLU A 153 -8.06 27.00 -3.99
C GLU A 153 -7.92 25.92 -5.07
N ASP A 154 -8.68 26.04 -6.17
CA ASP A 154 -8.63 25.09 -7.31
C ASP A 154 -7.26 25.01 -8.00
N GLN A 155 -6.35 25.97 -7.75
CA GLN A 155 -5.03 26.04 -8.37
C GLN A 155 -3.92 25.46 -7.48
N LEU A 156 -4.19 25.23 -6.18
CA LEU A 156 -3.22 24.68 -5.23
C LEU A 156 -2.60 23.34 -5.64
N PRO A 157 -3.34 22.37 -6.23
CA PRO A 157 -2.72 21.10 -6.65
C PRO A 157 -1.68 21.24 -7.77
N MET A 158 -1.60 22.41 -8.41
CA MET A 158 -0.69 22.72 -9.53
C MET A 158 0.46 23.66 -9.17
N MET A 159 0.51 24.18 -7.93
CA MET A 159 1.56 25.08 -7.43
C MET A 159 2.69 24.31 -6.75
#